data_AF-A0A937YFN4-F1
#
_entry.id   AF-A0A937YFN4-F1
#
_cell.length_a   1.000
_cell.length_b   1.000
_cell.length_c   1.000
_cell.angle_alpha   90.00
_cell.angle_beta   90.00
_cell.angle_gamma   90.00
#
_symmetry.space_group_name_H-M   'P 1'
#
loop_
_entity.id
_entity.type
_entity.pdbx_description
1 polymer ?
#
loop_
_entity_poly.entity_id
_entity_poly.type
_entity_poly.pdbx_seq_one_letter_code
_entity_poly.pdbx_strand_id
1 'polypeptide(L)'
;MHGSAVNTSSVPRRLLLLEYRAGDAWPLLARNQVGFDEWQSLLLCGDDNPKVPRCTAVPVRLPLPAATHQGSIYENQRSQQNSYFGTAEAPRGGAPR
;
A
#
# COMPACT_ATOMS: atom_id res chain seq x y z
N MET A 1 0.04 2.03 -10.00
CA MET A 1 -1.40 1.78 -9.82
C MET A 1 -1.66 0.31 -10.05
N HIS A 2 -2.23 -0.38 -9.07
CA HIS A 2 -2.63 -1.79 -9.18
C HIS A 2 -4.14 -1.88 -8.95
N GLY A 3 -4.79 -2.82 -9.63
CA GLY A 3 -6.14 -3.26 -9.31
C GLY A 3 -6.34 -4.71 -9.73
N SER A 4 -7.44 -5.31 -9.28
CA SER A 4 -7.82 -6.67 -9.63
C SER A 4 -8.91 -6.65 -10.68
N ALA A 5 -8.87 -7.59 -11.62
CA ALA A 5 -10.00 -7.85 -12.50
C ALA A 5 -11.24 -8.26 -11.69
N VAL A 6 -12.41 -7.87 -12.18
CA VAL A 6 -13.71 -8.17 -11.57
C VAL A 6 -13.86 -9.68 -11.37
N ASN A 7 -14.39 -10.09 -10.22
CA ASN A 7 -14.76 -11.48 -10.00
C ASN A 7 -16.10 -11.76 -10.71
N THR A 8 -16.09 -12.58 -11.75
CA THR A 8 -17.28 -12.98 -12.53
C THR A 8 -17.89 -14.30 -12.05
N SER A 9 -17.31 -14.93 -11.03
CA SER A 9 -17.81 -16.19 -10.47
C SER A 9 -18.77 -15.97 -9.32
N SER A 10 -19.55 -16.99 -8.97
CA SER A 10 -20.41 -17.01 -7.77
C SER A 10 -19.66 -17.31 -6.47
N VAL A 11 -18.33 -17.49 -6.52
CA VAL A 11 -17.50 -17.86 -5.36
C VAL A 11 -16.60 -16.69 -4.94
N PRO A 12 -16.48 -16.38 -3.64
CA PRO A 12 -15.58 -15.33 -3.17
C PRO A 12 -14.10 -15.61 -3.51
N ARG A 13 -13.39 -14.62 -4.07
CA ARG A 13 -11.94 -14.66 -4.25
C ARG A 13 -11.25 -14.22 -2.96
N ARG A 14 -10.58 -15.15 -2.29
CA ARG A 14 -9.80 -14.86 -1.07
C ARG A 14 -8.50 -14.14 -1.43
N LEU A 15 -8.09 -13.21 -0.59
CA LEU A 15 -6.84 -12.46 -0.71
C LEU A 15 -6.10 -12.48 0.63
N LEU A 16 -4.82 -12.84 0.61
CA LEU A 16 -3.91 -12.69 1.74
C LEU A 16 -2.80 -11.74 1.28
N LEU A 17 -2.62 -10.65 2.03
CA LEU A 17 -1.54 -9.70 1.82
C LEU A 17 -0.60 -9.77 3.01
N LEU A 18 0.69 -9.95 2.72
CA LEU A 18 1.76 -9.83 3.70
C LEU A 18 2.61 -8.65 3.26
N GLU A 19 2.79 -7.70 4.18
CA GLU A 19 3.60 -6.51 3.94
C GLU A 19 4.85 -6.60 4.82
N TYR A 20 6.00 -6.40 4.18
CA TYR A 20 7.30 -6.38 4.85
C TYR A 20 8.01 -5.08 4.51
N ARG A 21 8.93 -4.69 5.41
CA ARG A 21 9.80 -3.53 5.25
C ARG A 21 11.22 -3.94 5.62
N ALA A 22 12.21 -3.23 5.10
CA ALA A 22 13.58 -3.37 5.61
C ALA A 22 13.62 -2.90 7.07
N GLY A 23 14.45 -3.54 7.91
CA GLY A 23 14.56 -3.17 9.32
C GLY A 23 14.99 -1.71 9.55
N ASP A 24 15.72 -1.14 8.61
CA ASP A 24 16.21 0.24 8.61
C ASP A 24 15.30 1.23 7.84
N ALA A 25 14.14 0.79 7.35
CA ALA A 25 13.17 1.63 6.65
C ALA A 25 12.28 2.44 7.62
N TRP A 26 12.92 3.21 8.50
CA TRP A 26 12.21 4.00 9.52
C TRP A 26 11.23 4.99 8.86
N PRO A 27 9.98 5.08 9.34
CA PRO A 27 8.93 5.88 8.71
C PRO A 27 9.18 7.37 8.89
N LEU A 28 9.12 8.12 7.79
CA LEU A 28 9.21 9.58 7.81
C LEU A 28 7.96 10.27 8.38
N LEU A 29 6.83 9.56 8.39
CA LEU A 29 5.57 10.00 9.00
C LEU A 29 5.21 9.04 10.13
N ALA A 30 5.42 9.48 11.37
CA ALA A 30 5.25 8.67 12.58
C ALA A 30 3.82 8.68 13.15
N ARG A 31 2.80 9.16 12.40
CA ARG A 31 1.51 9.54 12.99
C ARG A 31 0.78 8.44 13.78
N ASN A 32 1.11 7.16 13.56
CA ASN A 32 0.60 6.00 14.30
C ASN A 32 1.68 4.92 14.51
N GLN A 33 2.96 5.32 14.61
CA GLN A 33 4.05 4.35 14.67
C GLN A 33 4.37 3.97 16.11
N VAL A 34 4.79 2.72 16.24
CA VAL A 34 5.24 2.09 17.48
C VAL A 34 6.55 2.71 17.98
N GLY A 35 6.85 2.55 19.27
CA GLY A 35 8.14 2.93 19.83
C GLY A 35 9.30 2.17 19.16
N PHE A 36 10.54 2.64 19.33
CA PHE A 36 11.71 2.00 18.73
C PHE A 36 11.88 0.53 19.15
N ASP A 37 11.63 0.21 20.43
CA ASP A 37 11.73 -1.17 20.93
C ASP A 37 10.67 -2.10 20.30
N GLU A 38 9.45 -1.59 20.13
CA GLU A 38 8.38 -2.33 19.46
C GLU A 38 8.61 -2.42 17.95
N TRP A 39 9.28 -1.44 17.34
CA TRP A 39 9.74 -1.56 15.96
C TRP A 39 10.75 -2.70 15.79
N GLN A 40 11.70 -2.81 16.72
CA GLN A 40 12.73 -3.84 16.70
C GLN A 40 12.14 -5.23 16.92
N SER A 41 11.10 -5.35 17.76
CA SER A 41 10.42 -6.64 17.99
C SER A 41 9.70 -7.19 16.75
N LEU A 42 9.41 -6.35 15.75
CA LEU A 42 8.80 -6.74 14.47
C LEU A 42 9.81 -7.31 13.45
N LEU A 43 11.11 -7.40 13.80
CA LEU A 43 12.14 -7.94 12.91
C LEU A 43 11.93 -9.43 12.67
N LEU A 44 11.62 -9.81 11.42
CA LEU A 44 11.40 -11.21 11.06
C LEU A 44 12.72 -11.99 10.92
N CYS A 45 13.77 -11.36 10.40
CA CYS A 45 15.07 -12.00 10.18
C CYS A 45 16.18 -10.95 9.96
N GLY A 46 17.43 -11.40 10.11
CA GLY A 46 18.62 -10.55 9.98
C GLY A 46 18.92 -9.76 11.27
N ASP A 47 19.94 -8.92 11.19
CA ASP A 47 20.28 -7.95 12.24
C ASP A 47 19.73 -6.57 11.85
N ASP A 48 19.26 -5.82 12.82
CA ASP A 48 19.01 -4.40 12.60
C ASP A 48 20.32 -3.62 12.76
N ASN A 49 20.58 -2.68 11.85
CA ASN A 49 21.57 -1.64 12.10
C ASN A 49 20.82 -0.33 12.32
N PRO A 50 20.33 -0.08 13.54
CA PRO A 50 19.39 1.01 13.80
C PRO A 50 20.00 2.41 13.69
N LYS A 51 21.30 2.50 13.39
CA LYS A 51 22.07 3.75 13.50
C LYS A 51 22.02 4.61 12.24
N VAL A 52 21.58 4.10 11.10
CA VAL A 52 21.57 4.87 9.85
C VAL A 52 20.31 4.58 9.03
N PRO A 53 19.30 5.48 9.06
CA PRO A 53 18.19 5.43 8.12
C PRO A 53 18.72 5.47 6.68
N ARG A 54 18.16 4.65 5.79
CA ARG A 54 18.45 4.74 4.34
C ARG A 54 17.76 5.95 3.73
N CYS A 55 18.26 7.15 4.03
CA CYS A 55 17.85 8.37 3.37
C CYS A 55 19.05 9.03 2.73
N THR A 56 18.89 9.44 1.48
CA THR A 56 19.83 10.38 0.83
C THR A 56 19.24 11.78 0.93
N ALA A 57 20.07 12.82 0.80
CA ALA A 57 19.63 14.21 0.82
C ALA A 57 18.85 14.57 -0.46
N VAL A 58 17.68 13.97 -0.64
CA VAL A 58 16.77 14.18 -1.77
C VAL A 58 15.43 14.72 -1.27
N PRO A 59 14.73 15.53 -2.09
CA PRO A 59 13.37 15.93 -1.77
C PRO A 59 12.48 14.69 -1.61
N VAL A 60 11.89 14.53 -0.43
CA VAL A 60 10.88 13.49 -0.18
C VAL A 60 9.50 14.07 -0.47
N ARG A 61 8.71 13.38 -1.29
CA ARG A 61 7.28 13.67 -1.44
C ARG A 61 6.50 12.87 -0.41
N LEU A 62 5.94 13.58 0.56
CA LEU A 62 5.07 12.99 1.58
C LEU A 62 3.63 12.88 1.05
N PRO A 63 2.88 11.82 1.39
CA PRO A 63 1.47 11.67 1.03
C PRO A 63 0.59 12.57 1.91
N LEU A 64 0.83 13.87 1.83
CA LEU A 64 0.13 14.93 2.56
C LEU A 64 -0.45 15.95 1.56
N PRO A 65 -1.66 16.49 1.81
CA PRO A 65 -2.56 16.13 2.91
C PRO A 65 -3.03 14.68 2.77
N ALA A 66 -3.38 14.08 3.89
CA ALA A 66 -3.90 12.72 3.87
C ALA A 66 -5.17 12.69 3.01
N ALA A 67 -5.44 11.56 2.35
CA ALA A 67 -6.60 11.44 1.48
C ALA A 67 -7.89 11.78 2.23
N THR A 68 -8.82 12.43 1.53
CA THR A 68 -10.10 12.87 2.10
C THR A 68 -10.93 11.70 2.61
N HIS A 69 -10.87 10.57 1.90
CA HIS A 69 -11.48 9.33 2.32
C HIS A 69 -10.42 8.48 3.02
N GLN A 70 -10.56 8.26 4.32
CA GLN A 70 -9.68 7.39 5.09
C GLN A 70 -10.33 6.01 5.15
N GLY A 71 -9.65 4.99 4.63
CA GLY A 71 -10.22 3.66 4.54
C GLY A 71 -9.51 2.78 3.53
N SER A 72 -10.27 1.93 2.84
CA SER A 72 -9.70 0.98 1.89
C SER A 72 -9.07 1.68 0.67
N ILE A 73 -8.14 1.00 0.00
CA ILE A 73 -7.57 1.46 -1.28
C ILE A 73 -8.64 1.81 -2.32
N TYR A 74 -9.80 1.15 -2.28
CA TYR A 74 -10.91 1.38 -3.20
C TYR A 74 -11.59 2.73 -2.95
N GLU A 75 -11.64 3.16 -1.69
CA GLU A 75 -12.24 4.44 -1.31
C GLU A 75 -11.42 5.61 -1.83
N ASN A 76 -10.09 5.48 -1.76
CA ASN A 76 -9.15 6.43 -2.36
C ASN A 76 -9.17 6.43 -3.89
N GLN A 77 -9.54 5.31 -4.53
CA GLN A 77 -9.66 5.22 -5.98
C GLN A 77 -10.95 5.84 -6.51
N ARG A 78 -11.98 6.04 -5.67
CA ARG A 78 -13.27 6.60 -6.07
C ARG A 78 -13.18 8.02 -6.62
N SER A 79 -12.18 8.78 -6.16
CA SER A 79 -11.91 10.15 -6.61
C SER A 79 -11.03 10.24 -7.85
N GLN A 80 -10.57 9.11 -8.41
CA GLN A 80 -9.77 9.14 -9.64
C GLN A 80 -10.64 9.39 -10.86
N GLN A 81 -10.12 10.19 -11.79
CA GLN A 81 -10.82 10.56 -13.03
C GLN A 81 -11.05 9.37 -13.96
N ASN A 82 -10.19 8.35 -13.92
CA ASN A 82 -10.22 7.21 -14.84
C ASN A 82 -10.47 5.90 -14.08
N SER A 83 -11.46 5.12 -14.54
CA SER A 83 -11.64 3.73 -14.14
C SER A 83 -11.13 2.78 -15.23
N TYR A 84 -10.16 1.95 -14.87
CA TYR A 84 -9.51 0.98 -15.79
C TYR A 84 -10.15 -0.40 -15.76
N PHE A 85 -10.99 -0.71 -14.77
CA PHE A 85 -11.72 -1.98 -14.67
C PHE A 85 -13.22 -1.74 -14.86
N GLY A 86 -13.91 -2.71 -15.48
CA GLY A 86 -15.37 -2.69 -15.62
C GLY A 86 -16.10 -3.02 -14.32
N THR A 87 -17.43 -3.10 -14.38
CA THR A 87 -18.27 -3.62 -13.28
C THR A 87 -18.58 -5.10 -13.49
N ALA A 88 -19.19 -5.77 -12.51
CA ALA A 88 -19.67 -7.15 -12.69
C ALA A 88 -20.70 -7.29 -13.82
N GLU A 89 -21.53 -6.26 -13.99
CA GLU A 89 -22.55 -6.18 -15.04
C GLU A 89 -21.97 -5.77 -16.41
N ALA A 90 -20.85 -5.04 -16.43
CA ALA A 90 -20.17 -4.60 -17.66
C ALA A 90 -18.63 -4.73 -17.53
N PRO A 91 -18.09 -5.96 -17.60
CA PRO A 91 -16.64 -6.18 -17.55
C PRO A 91 -15.97 -5.52 -18.76
N ARG A 92 -15.02 -4.62 -18.52
CA ARG A 92 -14.16 -4.09 -19.60
C ARG A 92 -13.06 -5.12 -19.85
N GLY A 93 -13.11 -5.77 -21.01
CA GLY A 93 -12.06 -6.69 -21.46
C GLY A 93 -10.76 -5.93 -21.71
N GLY A 94 -9.66 -6.42 -21.12
CA GLY A 94 -8.32 -5.91 -21.38
C GLY A 94 -7.65 -6.69 -22.51
N ALA A 95 -7.69 -6.14 -23.73
CA ALA A 95 -6.57 -5.99 -24.68
C ALA A 95 -7.05 -5.88 -26.14
N PRO A 96 -6.70 -4.82 -26.90
CA PRO A 96 -6.11 -4.99 -28.22
C PRO A 96 -4.59 -5.24 -28.06
N ARG A 97 -4.07 -6.08 -28.94
CA ARG A 97 -2.64 -6.38 -29.09
C ARG A 97 -1.82 -5.13 -29.37
#